data_AF-A0A7C5YC85-F1
#
_entry.id   AF-A0A7C5YC85-F1
#
_cell.length_a   1.000
_cell.length_b   1.000
_cell.length_c   1.000
_cell.angle_alpha   90.00
_cell.angle_beta   90.00
_cell.angle_gamma   90.00
#
_symmetry.space_group_name_H-M   'P 1'
#
loop_
_entity.id
_entity.type
_entity.pdbx_description
1 polymer ?
#
loop_
_entity_poly.entity_id
_entity_poly.type
_entity_poly.pdbx_seq_one_letter_code
_entity_poly.pdbx_strand_id
1 'polypeptide(L)' 'MDEPTTHLDTERRRELVNVLKNFAGGKRVIPQIIVVSHDRELTEAADTVYEVAISEKGSRITQAENAAI' A
#
# COMPACT_ATOMS: atom_id res chain seq x y z
N MET A 1 -5.23 -7.42 -0.34
CA MET A 1 -4.54 -8.48 -1.13
C MET A 1 -3.35 -8.90 -0.31
N ASP A 2 -3.19 -10.20 -0.04
CA ASP A 2 -1.99 -10.66 0.66
C ASP A 2 -0.90 -10.83 -0.40
N GLU A 3 0.14 -10.00 -0.31
CA GLU A 3 1.28 -9.99 -1.24
C GLU A 3 0.96 -9.99 -2.76
N PRO A 4 0.24 -8.98 -3.29
CA PRO A 4 -0.10 -8.92 -4.72
C PRO A 4 1.13 -8.75 -5.65
N THR A 5 2.27 -8.39 -5.09
CA THR A 5 3.54 -8.16 -5.80
C THR A 5 4.39 -9.41 -5.97
N THR A 6 4.05 -10.50 -5.27
CA THR A 6 4.90 -11.69 -5.22
C THR A 6 4.74 -12.45 -6.53
N HIS A 7 5.83 -12.49 -7.32
CA HIS A 7 5.91 -12.90 -8.74
C HIS A 7 5.58 -11.83 -9.81
N LEU A 8 5.47 -10.54 -9.45
CA LEU A 8 5.34 -9.47 -10.44
C LEU A 8 6.71 -8.82 -10.76
N ASP A 9 7.08 -8.86 -12.04
CA ASP A 9 8.19 -8.09 -12.60
C ASP A 9 7.99 -6.57 -12.36
N THR A 10 9.09 -5.81 -12.29
CA THR A 10 9.11 -4.38 -11.98
C THR A 10 8.12 -3.54 -12.79
N GLU A 11 7.89 -3.90 -14.05
CA GLU A 11 6.94 -3.21 -14.94
C GLU A 11 5.48 -3.39 -14.48
N ARG A 12 5.08 -4.61 -14.12
CA ARG A 12 3.72 -4.89 -13.62
C ARG A 12 3.47 -4.28 -12.25
N ARG A 13 4.54 -4.13 -11.44
CA ARG A 13 4.46 -3.41 -10.15
C ARG A 13 4.13 -1.94 -10.35
N ARG A 14 4.78 -1.28 -11.31
CA ARG A 14 4.49 0.11 -11.68
C ARG A 14 3.08 0.26 -12.25
N GLU A 15 2.62 -0.71 -13.03
CA GLU A 15 1.27 -0.71 -13.58
C GLU A 15 0.22 -0.83 -12.45
N LEU A 16 0.44 -1.72 -11.47
CA LEU A 16 -0.40 -1.82 -10.27
C LEU A 16 -0.39 -0.52 -9.47
N VAL A 17 0.78 0.08 -9.23
CA VAL A 17 0.89 1.37 -8.53
C VAL A 17 0.16 2.48 -9.29
N ASN A 18 0.30 2.54 -10.62
CA ASN A 18 -0.41 3.52 -11.44
C ASN A 18 -1.93 3.32 -11.42
N VAL A 19 -2.39 2.06 -11.47
CA VAL A 19 -3.81 1.72 -11.35
C VAL A 19 -4.35 2.14 -9.98
N LEU A 20 -3.60 1.86 -8.89
CA LEU A 20 -3.95 2.29 -7.54
C LEU A 20 -3.98 3.83 -7.39
N LYS A 21 -2.99 4.54 -7.95
CA LYS A 21 -2.96 6.02 -7.98
C LYS A 21 -4.12 6.60 -8.79
N ASN A 22 -4.47 5.99 -9.93
CA ASN A 22 -5.60 6.42 -10.75
C ASN A 22 -6.95 6.20 -10.03
N PHE A 23 -7.06 5.18 -9.17
CA PHE A 23 -8.25 4.99 -8.34
C PHE A 23 -8.43 6.07 -7.26
N ALA A 24 -7.34 6.63 -6.72
CA ALA A 24 -7.41 7.77 -5.80
C ALA A 24 -7.89 9.05 -6.51
N GLY A 25 -7.61 9.21 -7.81
CA GLY A 25 -7.80 10.45 -8.56
C GLY A 25 -9.13 10.65 -9.31
N GLY A 26 -9.91 9.61 -9.64
CA GLY A 26 -11.12 9.85 -10.44
C GLY A 26 -11.99 8.65 -10.76
N LYS A 27 -13.29 8.78 -10.43
CA LYS A 27 -14.38 7.78 -10.55
C LYS A 27 -14.24 6.58 -9.61
N ARG A 28 -14.64 6.81 -8.36
CA ARG A 28 -14.80 5.83 -7.28
C ARG A 28 -15.74 4.69 -7.68
N VAL A 29 -15.22 3.64 -8.30
CA VAL A 29 -15.89 2.33 -8.39
C VAL A 29 -15.63 1.51 -7.12
N ILE A 30 -14.51 1.79 -6.42
CA ILE A 30 -14.17 1.17 -5.14
C ILE A 30 -13.91 2.29 -4.11
N PRO A 31 -14.63 2.32 -2.98
CA PRO A 31 -14.53 3.40 -2.00
C PRO A 31 -13.28 3.31 -1.10
N GLN A 32 -12.69 2.12 -0.96
CA GLN A 32 -11.54 1.87 -0.09
C GLN A 32 -10.78 0.62 -0.55
N ILE A 33 -9.44 0.68 -0.55
CA ILE A 33 -8.56 -0.46 -0.83
C ILE A 33 -7.56 -0.60 0.33
N ILE A 34 -7.39 -1.82 0.84
CA ILE A 34 -6.37 -2.15 1.84
C ILE A 34 -5.33 -3.04 1.16
N VAL A 35 -4.08 -2.55 1.14
CA VAL A 35 -2.93 -3.24 0.56
C VAL A 35 -1.95 -3.60 1.67
N VAL A 36 -1.52 -4.86 1.69
CA VAL A 36 -0.42 -5.33 2.55
C VAL A 36 0.76 -5.60 1.64
N SER A 37 1.86 -4.89 1.86
CA SER A 37 3.06 -5.02 1.04
C SER A 37 4.30 -4.64 1.84
N HIS A 38 5.42 -5.27 1.50
CA HIS A 38 6.75 -4.91 1.96
C HIS A 38 7.44 -3.88 1.04
N ASP A 39 6.74 -3.37 0.01
CA ASP A 39 7.28 -2.45 -0.99
C ASP A 39 7.13 -0.97 -0.60
N ARG A 40 8.23 -0.22 -0.75
CA ARG A 40 8.30 1.22 -0.48
C ARG A 40 7.55 2.07 -1.50
N GLU A 41 7.54 1.69 -2.79
CA GLU A 41 6.83 2.44 -3.84
C GLU A 41 5.31 2.44 -3.62
N LEU A 42 4.77 1.36 -3.05
CA LEU A 42 3.35 1.25 -2.69
C LEU A 42 3.00 2.06 -1.45
N THR A 43 3.90 2.12 -0.47
CA THR A 43 3.69 2.92 0.76
C THR A 43 3.77 4.41 0.48
N GLU A 44 4.63 4.86 -0.43
CA GLU A 44 4.69 6.26 -0.88
C GLU A 44 3.45 6.70 -1.67
N ALA A 45 2.74 5.75 -2.31
CA ALA A 45 1.54 6.02 -3.08
C ALA A 45 0.25 6.02 -2.25
N ALA A 46 0.30 5.66 -0.96
CA ALA A 46 -0.87 5.46 -0.11
C ALA A 46 -1.21 6.70 0.72
N ASP A 47 -2.51 7.00 0.82
CA ASP A 47 -3.03 8.09 1.67
C ASP A 47 -2.81 7.83 3.16
N THR A 48 -2.76 6.56 3.58
CA THR A 48 -2.54 6.17 4.97
C THR A 48 -1.72 4.90 5.03
N VAL A 49 -0.70 4.89 5.88
CA VAL A 49 0.21 3.76 6.05
C VAL A 49 0.17 3.28 7.49
N TYR A 50 0.03 1.96 7.66
CA TYR A 50 0.18 1.28 8.93
C TYR A 50 1.38 0.33 8.84
N GLU A 51 2.32 0.51 9.75
CA GLU A 51 3.45 -0.38 9.93
C GLU A 51 3.10 -1.45 10.98
N VAL A 52 3.43 -2.70 10.67
CA VAL A 52 3.21 -3.83 11.56
C VAL A 52 4.57 -4.41 11.93
N ALA A 53 4.87 -4.43 13.23
CA ALA A 53 6.11 -4.97 13.77
C ALA A 53 5.84 -6.02 14.85
N ILE A 54 6.67 -7.05 14.94
CA ILE A 54 6.59 -8.04 16.01
C ILE A 54 7.22 -7.45 17.27
N SER A 55 6.55 -7.58 18.42
CA SER A 55 7.06 -7.20 19.74
C SER A 55 6.97 -8.38 20.71
N GLU A 56 7.63 -8.28 21.88
CA GLU A 56 7.61 -9.33 22.91
C GLU A 56 6.19 -9.69 23.41
N LYS A 57 5.20 -8.80 23.22
CA LYS A 57 3.80 -9.00 23.62
C LYS A 57 2.86 -9.34 22.45
N GLY A 58 3.40 -9.56 21.25
CA GLY A 58 2.65 -9.83 20.02
C GLY A 58 2.84 -8.76 18.94
N SER A 59 1.93 -8.69 17.97
CA SER A 59 2.00 -7.72 16.87
C SER A 59 1.70 -6.30 17.34
N ARG A 60 2.60 -5.37 17.05
CA ARG A 60 2.47 -3.93 17.27
C ARG A 60 2.15 -3.26 15.95
N ILE A 61 1.11 -2.43 15.92
CA ILE A 61 0.71 -1.65 14.75
C ILE A 61 0.95 -0.18 15.06
N THR A 62 1.66 0.52 14.18
CA THR A 62 1.93 1.96 14.28
C THR A 62 1.51 2.64 12.99
N GLN A 63 0.75 3.72 13.07
CA GLN A 63 0.46 4.53 11.89
C GLN A 63 1.70 5.35 11.53
N ALA A 64 2.18 5.21 10.29
CA ALA A 64 3.27 6.06 9.81
C ALA A 64 2.68 7.42 9.43
N GLU A 65 3.31 8.50 9.89
CA GLU A 65 3.00 9.86 9.42
C GLU A 65 3.47 9.98 7.98
N ASN A 66 2.60 9.66 7.03
CA ASN A 66 2.85 9.91 5.63
C ASN A 66 2.50 11.38 5.31
N ALA A 67 3.51 12.15 4.96
CA ALA A 67 3.36 13.45 4.31
C ALA A 67 3.04 13.22 2.82
N ALA A 68 1.83 12.75 2.50
CA ALA A 68 1.36 12.69 1.12
C ALA A 68 0.60 13.99 0.81
N ILE A 69 1.21 14.84 -0.01
CA ILE A 69 0.60 15.98 -0.73
C ILE A 69 -0.06 15.45 -2.00
#